data_AF-A0A368H309-F1
#
_entry.id   AF-A0A368H309-F1
#
_cell.length_a   1.000
_cell.length_b   1.000
_cell.length_c   1.000
_cell.angle_alpha   90.00
_cell.angle_beta   90.00
_cell.angle_gamma   90.00
#
_symmetry.space_group_name_H-M   'P 1'
#
loop_
_entity.id
_entity.type
_entity.pdbx_description
1 polymer ?
#
loop_
_entity_poly.entity_id
_entity_poly.type
_entity_poly.pdbx_seq_one_letter_code
_entity_poly.pdbx_strand_id
1 'polypeptide(L)'
;MRSINCFNIHGPQPSRANVGVSQISVPLAWNSDQHFKSKGEARVYSMFVVLQTKSRVIDSRLVTNVDRTMTDVVFPESFIFESEPDDFCVEITLYAARTDLGLSDGGGSLRTRITRSLGRRFGGQVKLNLNTMELPHGVRGDSAVGGTHFNMLARAYLVLTDAGDECKIHDLRLSAFGK
;
A
#
# COMPACT_ATOMS: atom_id res chain seq x y z
N MET A 1 19.15 62.95 -17.59
CA MET A 1 19.08 61.61 -18.21
C MET A 1 19.02 60.59 -17.09
N ARG A 2 17.83 60.12 -16.71
CA ARG A 2 17.66 59.08 -15.68
C ARG A 2 17.40 57.76 -16.43
N SER A 3 18.35 56.84 -16.33
CA SER A 3 18.20 55.49 -16.87
C SER A 3 17.18 54.74 -16.01
N ILE A 4 16.06 54.35 -16.61
CA ILE A 4 15.09 53.42 -16.02
C ILE A 4 15.49 52.04 -16.53
N ASN A 5 16.21 51.28 -15.72
CA ASN A 5 16.44 49.86 -15.98
C ASN A 5 15.17 49.08 -15.59
N CYS A 6 14.24 48.95 -16.52
CA CYS A 6 13.16 47.95 -16.45
C CYS A 6 13.61 46.67 -17.15
N PHE A 7 14.35 45.82 -16.44
CA PHE A 7 14.51 44.42 -16.82
C PHE A 7 14.19 43.54 -15.61
N ASN A 8 12.90 43.39 -15.33
CA ASN A 8 12.43 42.22 -14.62
C ASN A 8 11.98 41.23 -15.70
N ILE A 9 12.89 40.33 -16.10
CA ILE A 9 12.70 39.35 -17.19
C ILE A 9 11.95 38.09 -16.70
N HIS A 10 11.56 38.03 -15.43
CA HIS A 10 10.75 36.94 -14.92
C HIS A 10 9.27 37.25 -15.16
N GLY A 11 8.66 36.53 -16.11
CA GLY A 11 7.20 36.44 -16.20
C GLY A 11 6.58 36.01 -14.86
N PRO A 12 5.26 36.17 -14.69
CA PRO A 12 4.61 35.86 -13.42
C PRO A 12 4.96 34.44 -12.99
N GLN A 13 5.56 34.31 -11.80
CA GLN A 13 5.90 33.02 -11.24
C GLN A 13 4.59 32.30 -10.88
N PRO A 14 4.41 31.02 -11.28
CA PRO A 14 3.19 30.29 -10.96
C PRO A 14 3.00 30.20 -9.45
N SER A 15 1.74 30.36 -9.02
CA SER A 15 1.36 30.29 -7.61
C SER A 15 1.77 28.93 -7.01
N ARG A 16 1.97 28.92 -5.69
CA ARG A 16 2.28 27.72 -4.91
C ARG A 16 1.22 27.57 -3.82
N ALA A 17 0.71 26.37 -3.65
CA ALA A 17 -0.35 26.08 -2.69
C ALA A 17 0.07 24.97 -1.72
N ASN A 18 -0.55 24.98 -0.55
CA ASN A 18 -0.53 23.83 0.35
C ASN A 18 -1.74 22.96 0.03
N VAL A 19 -1.50 21.71 -0.33
CA VAL A 19 -2.55 20.74 -0.69
C VAL A 19 -2.77 19.82 0.50
N GLY A 20 -3.98 19.86 1.07
CA GLY A 20 -4.41 18.98 2.14
C GLY A 20 -5.32 17.86 1.63
N VAL A 21 -5.09 16.64 2.07
CA VAL A 21 -5.99 15.49 1.86
C VAL A 21 -6.34 14.89 3.22
N SER A 22 -7.62 14.72 3.51
CA SER A 22 -8.12 14.20 4.78
C SER A 22 -9.38 13.36 4.58
N GLN A 23 -9.87 12.73 5.65
CA GLN A 23 -11.12 11.96 5.66
C GLN A 23 -11.15 10.85 4.59
N ILE A 24 -10.02 10.16 4.39
CA ILE A 24 -9.95 9.08 3.41
C ILE A 24 -10.68 7.85 3.97
N SER A 25 -11.70 7.39 3.25
CA SER A 25 -12.38 6.11 3.50
C SER A 25 -12.45 5.29 2.22
N VAL A 26 -12.36 3.97 2.38
CA VAL A 26 -12.49 3.01 1.27
C VAL A 26 -13.60 2.02 1.62
N PRO A 27 -14.74 2.06 0.91
CA PRO A 27 -15.79 1.06 1.07
C PRO A 27 -15.29 -0.35 0.72
N LEU A 28 -15.68 -1.32 1.54
CA LEU A 28 -15.33 -2.72 1.40
C LEU A 28 -16.47 -3.49 0.74
N ALA A 29 -16.19 -4.05 -0.44
CA ALA A 29 -17.11 -4.96 -1.13
C ALA A 29 -16.59 -6.40 -0.97
N TRP A 30 -17.04 -7.08 0.08
CA TRP A 30 -16.73 -8.49 0.29
C TRP A 30 -17.56 -9.35 -0.66
N ASN A 31 -16.93 -10.33 -1.32
CA ASN A 31 -17.66 -11.19 -2.24
C ASN A 31 -18.58 -12.17 -1.49
N SER A 32 -19.61 -12.68 -2.17
CA SER A 32 -20.58 -13.61 -1.57
C SER A 32 -19.92 -14.89 -1.03
N ASP A 33 -18.81 -15.33 -1.61
CA ASP A 33 -18.06 -16.49 -1.11
C ASP A 33 -17.38 -16.20 0.24
N GLN A 34 -16.91 -14.97 0.48
CA GLN A 34 -16.38 -14.49 1.77
C GLN A 34 -17.49 -14.27 2.81
N HIS A 35 -18.69 -13.89 2.36
CA HIS A 35 -19.85 -13.75 3.24
C HIS A 35 -20.49 -15.08 3.64
N PHE A 36 -20.76 -15.98 2.68
CA PHE A 36 -21.65 -17.13 2.87
C PHE A 36 -20.94 -18.49 3.00
N LYS A 37 -19.68 -18.66 2.55
CA LYS A 37 -19.03 -19.99 2.51
C LYS A 37 -17.98 -20.25 3.61
N SER A 38 -17.70 -19.29 4.47
CA SER A 38 -16.70 -19.49 5.54
C SER A 38 -17.32 -20.15 6.78
N LYS A 39 -17.54 -21.47 6.73
CA LYS A 39 -17.60 -22.28 7.96
C LYS A 39 -16.19 -22.27 8.61
N GLY A 40 -15.85 -21.20 9.32
CA GLY A 40 -14.75 -21.17 10.29
C GLY A 40 -13.50 -20.35 9.96
N GLU A 41 -13.25 -19.91 8.72
CA GLU A 41 -12.04 -19.13 8.40
C GLU A 41 -12.38 -17.64 8.15
N ALA A 42 -12.24 -16.82 9.19
CA ALA A 42 -12.32 -15.37 9.08
C ALA A 42 -11.00 -14.85 8.49
N ARG A 43 -11.06 -14.32 7.27
CA ARG A 43 -9.89 -13.66 6.66
C ARG A 43 -9.74 -12.29 7.28
N VAL A 44 -8.52 -12.02 7.71
CA VAL A 44 -8.11 -10.75 8.29
C VAL A 44 -7.07 -10.12 7.39
N TYR A 45 -7.20 -8.82 7.19
CA TYR A 45 -6.31 -8.02 6.37
C TYR A 45 -5.73 -6.86 7.17
N SER A 46 -4.56 -6.42 6.74
CA SER A 46 -4.02 -5.12 7.13
C SER A 46 -3.85 -4.25 5.89
N MET A 47 -4.17 -2.97 6.00
CA MET A 47 -4.30 -2.04 4.89
C MET A 47 -3.69 -0.68 5.23
N PHE A 48 -3.06 -0.04 4.26
CA PHE A 48 -2.55 1.33 4.37
C PHE A 48 -2.64 2.02 3.01
N VAL A 49 -2.62 3.35 3.00
CA VAL A 49 -2.53 4.15 1.78
C VAL A 49 -1.20 4.87 1.70
N VAL A 50 -0.72 5.06 0.48
CA VAL A 50 0.42 5.92 0.15
C VAL A 50 -0.09 7.06 -0.71
N LEU A 51 0.19 8.29 -0.30
CA LEU A 51 -0.08 9.50 -1.06
C LEU A 51 1.23 10.03 -1.62
N GLN A 52 1.26 10.27 -2.93
CA GLN A 52 2.46 10.66 -3.64
C GLN A 52 2.18 11.84 -4.58
N THR A 53 3.02 12.87 -4.49
CA THR A 53 3.15 13.92 -5.50
C THR A 53 4.48 13.77 -6.24
N LYS A 54 4.82 14.69 -7.14
CA LYS A 54 6.13 14.73 -7.79
C LYS A 54 7.28 14.96 -6.78
N SER A 55 6.99 15.61 -5.65
CA SER A 55 7.98 16.09 -4.70
C SER A 55 8.06 15.24 -3.42
N ARG A 56 6.96 14.57 -3.04
CA ARG A 56 6.83 13.96 -1.71
C ARG A 56 5.99 12.69 -1.74
N VAL A 57 6.32 11.79 -0.82
CA VAL A 57 5.57 10.56 -0.54
C VAL A 57 5.27 10.53 0.95
N ILE A 58 4.02 10.24 1.32
CA ILE A 58 3.56 10.10 2.70
C ILE A 58 2.66 8.86 2.78
N ASP A 59 2.92 7.96 3.72
CA ASP A 59 2.08 6.81 4.02
C ASP A 59 1.19 7.02 5.25
N SER A 60 0.04 6.35 5.28
CA SER A 60 -0.81 6.28 6.46
C SER A 60 -0.28 5.29 7.48
N ARG A 61 -0.77 5.36 8.72
CA ARG A 61 -0.62 4.22 9.63
C ARG A 61 -1.33 3.00 9.08
N LEU A 62 -0.86 1.83 9.50
CA LEU A 62 -1.45 0.55 9.15
C LEU A 62 -2.78 0.35 9.90
N VAL A 63 -3.87 0.15 9.16
CA VAL A 63 -5.12 -0.35 9.71
C VAL A 63 -5.03 -1.87 9.75
N THR A 64 -5.18 -2.47 10.93
CA THR A 64 -5.09 -3.92 11.15
C THR A 64 -6.45 -4.50 11.48
N ASN A 65 -6.56 -5.82 11.47
CA ASN A 65 -7.79 -6.52 11.81
C ASN A 65 -9.00 -6.16 10.93
N VAL A 66 -8.75 -5.83 9.65
CA VAL A 66 -9.80 -5.57 8.67
C VAL A 66 -10.42 -6.90 8.27
N ASP A 67 -11.68 -7.11 8.66
CA ASP A 67 -12.42 -8.33 8.38
C ASP A 67 -13.80 -8.04 7.78
N ARG A 68 -14.51 -9.11 7.40
CA ARG A 68 -15.81 -9.06 6.74
C ARG A 68 -16.94 -8.35 7.50
N THR A 69 -16.73 -8.01 8.78
CA THR A 69 -17.71 -7.25 9.58
C THR A 69 -17.61 -5.75 9.36
N MET A 70 -16.50 -5.27 8.78
CA MET A 70 -16.30 -3.87 8.45
C MET A 70 -16.92 -3.50 7.11
N THR A 71 -17.55 -2.33 7.04
CA THR A 71 -18.11 -1.75 5.81
C THR A 71 -17.10 -0.88 5.07
N ASP A 72 -16.19 -0.24 5.81
CA ASP A 72 -15.24 0.73 5.28
C ASP A 72 -13.92 0.65 6.03
N VAL A 73 -12.82 0.98 5.35
CA VAL A 73 -11.52 1.26 5.98
C VAL A 73 -11.30 2.76 6.01
N VAL A 74 -11.10 3.33 7.20
CA VAL A 74 -10.90 4.77 7.40
C VAL A 74 -9.45 5.03 7.79
N PHE A 75 -8.83 6.00 7.11
CA PHE A 75 -7.50 6.53 7.43
C PHE A 75 -7.67 7.93 8.04
N PRO A 76 -7.58 8.07 9.38
CA PRO A 76 -7.93 9.32 10.08
C PRO A 76 -6.90 10.44 9.90
N GLU A 77 -5.74 10.16 9.31
CA GLU A 77 -4.68 11.13 9.09
C GLU A 77 -5.10 12.25 8.13
N SER A 78 -4.48 13.42 8.30
CA SER A 78 -4.49 14.50 7.31
C SER A 78 -3.09 14.64 6.71
N PHE A 79 -3.01 14.60 5.39
CA PHE A 79 -1.78 14.64 4.63
C PHE A 79 -1.62 16.03 4.02
N ILE A 80 -0.47 16.68 4.25
CA ILE A 80 -0.20 18.03 3.77
C ILE A 80 1.04 18.02 2.87
N PHE A 81 0.85 18.50 1.65
CA PHE A 81 1.90 18.75 0.67
C PHE A 81 2.10 20.26 0.57
N GLU A 82 3.28 20.74 0.93
CA GLU A 82 3.59 22.16 0.97
C GLU A 82 4.20 22.63 -0.35
N SER A 83 3.89 23.85 -0.77
CA SER A 83 4.50 24.48 -1.94
C SER A 83 4.34 23.66 -3.24
N GLU A 84 3.17 23.06 -3.43
CA GLU A 84 2.83 22.37 -4.67
C GLU A 84 2.46 23.39 -5.77
N PRO A 85 2.79 23.11 -7.05
CA PRO A 85 2.36 23.93 -8.18
C PRO A 85 0.85 23.78 -8.43
N ASP A 86 0.28 24.63 -9.26
CA ASP A 86 -1.13 24.58 -9.68
C ASP A 86 -1.47 23.34 -10.53
N ASP A 87 -0.47 22.72 -11.17
CA ASP A 87 -0.57 21.45 -11.90
C ASP A 87 -0.30 20.21 -11.04
N PHE A 88 -0.46 20.31 -9.72
CA PHE A 88 -0.24 19.18 -8.81
C PHE A 88 -1.13 17.98 -9.17
N CYS A 89 -0.61 16.79 -8.85
CA CYS A 89 -1.36 15.55 -8.91
C CYS A 89 -0.96 14.70 -7.72
N VAL A 90 -1.94 14.36 -6.87
CA VAL A 90 -1.76 13.46 -5.73
C VAL A 90 -2.22 12.07 -6.17
N GLU A 91 -1.30 11.13 -6.31
CA GLU A 91 -1.61 9.71 -6.47
C GLU A 91 -1.85 9.08 -5.10
N ILE A 92 -3.05 8.54 -4.88
CA ILE A 92 -3.40 7.77 -3.68
C ILE A 92 -3.39 6.30 -4.06
N THR A 93 -2.53 5.51 -3.42
CA THR A 93 -2.39 4.07 -3.67
C THR A 93 -2.77 3.27 -2.45
N LEU A 94 -3.73 2.35 -2.59
CA LEU A 94 -4.17 1.46 -1.53
C LEU A 94 -3.38 0.16 -1.55
N TYR A 95 -2.82 -0.24 -0.41
CA TYR A 95 -2.13 -1.51 -0.21
C TYR A 95 -2.85 -2.39 0.79
N ALA A 96 -2.78 -3.71 0.58
CA ALA A 96 -3.30 -4.69 1.54
C ALA A 96 -2.45 -5.96 1.60
N ALA A 97 -2.40 -6.56 2.79
CA ALA A 97 -1.86 -7.89 3.02
C ALA A 97 -2.88 -8.73 3.80
N ARG A 98 -2.96 -10.03 3.49
CA ARG A 98 -3.70 -11.00 4.29
C ARG A 98 -2.86 -11.36 5.53
N THR A 99 -3.41 -11.19 6.72
CA THR A 99 -2.71 -11.22 8.02
C THR A 99 -3.35 -12.16 9.04
N ASP A 100 -4.23 -13.06 8.61
CA ASP A 100 -4.86 -14.11 9.44
C ASP A 100 -3.94 -15.30 9.76
N LEU A 101 -2.67 -15.27 9.33
CA LEU A 101 -1.66 -16.31 9.60
C LEU A 101 -1.26 -16.30 11.08
N GLY A 102 -2.09 -16.92 11.93
CA GLY A 102 -1.90 -17.03 13.38
C GLY A 102 -3.18 -16.97 14.21
N LEU A 103 -4.31 -16.59 13.60
CA LEU A 103 -5.62 -16.50 14.27
C LEU A 103 -6.49 -17.76 14.10
N SER A 104 -6.10 -18.66 13.20
CA SER A 104 -6.74 -19.96 13.02
C SER A 104 -6.12 -20.99 13.97
N ASP A 105 -6.83 -21.29 15.05
CA ASP A 105 -6.65 -22.50 15.88
C ASP A 105 -6.87 -23.75 15.02
N GLY A 106 -5.85 -24.15 14.28
CA GLY A 106 -5.91 -25.26 13.34
C GLY A 106 -4.63 -25.35 12.52
N GLY A 107 -3.67 -26.13 13.02
CA GLY A 107 -2.37 -26.37 12.40
C GLY A 107 -2.45 -26.68 10.90
N GLY A 108 -2.24 -25.66 10.07
CA GLY A 108 -2.11 -25.74 8.62
C GLY A 108 -0.68 -25.46 8.21
N SER A 109 0.16 -26.47 8.38
CA SER A 109 1.57 -26.55 8.01
C SER A 109 1.97 -25.68 6.81
N LEU A 110 3.12 -25.00 6.95
CA LEU A 110 3.96 -24.29 5.97
C LEU A 110 4.25 -25.05 4.65
N ARG A 111 3.67 -26.25 4.46
CA ARG A 111 3.95 -27.19 3.38
C ARG A 111 3.15 -26.97 2.09
N THR A 112 2.11 -26.14 2.07
CA THR A 112 1.20 -26.07 0.89
C THR A 112 1.49 -24.91 -0.08
N ARG A 113 2.49 -24.04 0.17
CA ARG A 113 2.80 -22.89 -0.72
C ARG A 113 4.12 -22.95 -1.50
N ILE A 114 4.76 -24.12 -1.61
CA ILE A 114 5.95 -24.31 -2.48
C ILE A 114 5.62 -25.09 -3.77
N THR A 115 4.41 -24.96 -4.34
CA THR A 115 4.04 -25.71 -5.57
C THR A 115 3.79 -24.86 -6.81
N ARG A 116 4.07 -23.55 -6.80
CA ARG A 116 3.76 -22.69 -7.97
C ARG A 116 4.91 -21.90 -8.60
N SER A 117 6.16 -22.17 -8.22
CA SER A 117 7.31 -21.76 -9.05
C SER A 117 8.39 -22.82 -8.99
N LEU A 118 8.67 -23.46 -10.14
CA LEU A 118 9.89 -24.14 -10.58
C LEU A 118 9.52 -25.25 -11.57
N GLY A 119 9.01 -24.84 -12.73
CA GLY A 119 9.06 -25.69 -13.91
C GLY A 119 10.50 -25.78 -14.41
N ARG A 120 10.96 -27.02 -14.64
CA ARG A 120 12.17 -27.44 -15.38
C ARG A 120 13.50 -27.29 -14.64
N ARG A 121 14.06 -28.42 -14.17
CA ARG A 121 15.35 -29.01 -14.64
C ARG A 121 15.79 -30.17 -13.73
N PHE A 122 16.02 -31.33 -14.36
CA PHE A 122 17.00 -32.39 -14.12
C PHE A 122 17.34 -32.89 -12.70
N GLY A 123 17.45 -34.21 -12.60
CA GLY A 123 17.62 -34.97 -11.36
C GLY A 123 18.99 -34.85 -10.69
N GLY A 124 19.01 -35.18 -9.41
CA GLY A 124 20.21 -35.22 -8.59
C GLY A 124 19.86 -35.46 -7.13
N GLN A 125 19.99 -36.71 -6.70
CA GLN A 125 19.95 -37.16 -5.31
C GLN A 125 20.94 -36.38 -4.44
N VAL A 126 20.52 -35.73 -3.35
CA VAL A 126 21.42 -35.44 -2.22
C VAL A 126 20.69 -35.56 -0.88
N LYS A 127 21.32 -36.34 0.00
CA LYS A 127 20.90 -36.79 1.32
C LYS A 127 20.87 -35.65 2.34
N LEU A 128 19.93 -35.76 3.28
CA LEU A 128 19.90 -35.04 4.55
C LEU A 128 21.20 -35.32 5.34
N ASN A 129 21.79 -34.29 5.95
CA ASN A 129 22.59 -34.46 7.15
C ASN A 129 22.43 -33.24 8.07
N LEU A 130 21.97 -33.51 9.27
CA LEU A 130 21.85 -32.59 10.40
C LEU A 130 23.21 -32.59 11.11
N ASN A 131 23.82 -31.43 11.36
CA ASN A 131 24.77 -31.30 12.45
C ASN A 131 24.89 -29.85 12.94
N THR A 132 24.63 -29.72 14.24
CA THR A 132 24.96 -28.64 15.17
C THR A 132 26.39 -28.12 14.99
N MET A 133 26.58 -26.79 14.96
CA MET A 133 27.74 -26.17 15.62
C MET A 133 27.52 -24.67 15.89
N GLU A 134 28.04 -24.25 17.04
CA GLU A 134 27.95 -22.94 17.67
C GLU A 134 28.70 -21.83 16.89
N LEU A 135 28.33 -20.57 17.20
CA LEU A 135 28.87 -19.26 16.76
C LEU A 135 30.43 -19.18 16.76
N PRO A 136 31.13 -18.22 16.07
CA PRO A 136 30.74 -16.80 15.88
C PRO A 136 31.20 -16.09 14.57
N HIS A 137 30.72 -14.86 14.37
CA HIS A 137 31.16 -13.85 13.39
C HIS A 137 31.09 -14.20 11.90
N GLY A 138 30.19 -13.52 11.18
CA GLY A 138 30.26 -13.44 9.72
C GLY A 138 28.95 -13.03 9.09
N VAL A 139 28.92 -11.81 8.57
CA VAL A 139 27.87 -11.22 7.74
C VAL A 139 27.25 -12.23 6.78
N ARG A 140 26.02 -12.64 7.07
CA ARG A 140 25.01 -13.06 6.10
C ARG A 140 23.67 -12.85 6.76
N GLY A 141 23.11 -11.65 6.56
CA GLY A 141 21.70 -11.41 6.81
C GLY A 141 20.89 -12.24 5.84
N ASP A 142 20.74 -13.53 6.14
CA ASP A 142 19.73 -14.38 5.53
C ASP A 142 18.40 -13.99 6.18
N SER A 143 17.92 -12.80 5.83
CA SER A 143 16.56 -12.37 6.14
C SER A 143 15.60 -13.10 5.21
N ALA A 144 15.55 -14.42 5.31
CA ALA A 144 14.37 -15.20 4.98
C ALA A 144 13.29 -14.95 6.05
N VAL A 145 12.93 -13.67 6.25
CA VAL A 145 11.75 -13.29 7.02
C VAL A 145 10.59 -13.50 6.06
N GLY A 146 9.79 -14.54 6.30
CA GLY A 146 8.50 -14.73 5.64
C GLY A 146 7.53 -13.61 6.01
N GLY A 147 7.78 -12.41 5.49
CA GLY A 147 7.02 -11.21 5.76
C GLY A 147 5.66 -11.24 5.07
N THR A 148 4.67 -10.64 5.72
CA THR A 148 3.38 -10.32 5.11
C THR A 148 3.63 -9.42 3.89
N HIS A 149 3.40 -9.93 2.69
CA HIS A 149 3.59 -9.18 1.44
C HIS A 149 2.36 -8.31 1.17
N PHE A 150 2.56 -7.00 1.18
CA PHE A 150 1.54 -6.03 0.80
C PHE A 150 1.46 -5.92 -0.72
N ASN A 151 0.25 -6.03 -1.25
CA ASN A 151 -0.02 -5.84 -2.66
C ASN A 151 -0.75 -4.51 -2.85
N MET A 152 -0.35 -3.75 -3.87
CA MET A 152 -1.15 -2.63 -4.35
C MET A 152 -2.49 -3.17 -4.85
N LEU A 153 -3.60 -2.71 -4.29
CA LEU A 153 -4.95 -3.11 -4.70
C LEU A 153 -5.54 -2.15 -5.72
N ALA A 154 -5.36 -0.85 -5.51
CA ALA A 154 -5.96 0.17 -6.35
C ALA A 154 -5.27 1.52 -6.21
N ARG A 155 -5.61 2.45 -7.09
CA ARG A 155 -5.16 3.84 -7.01
C ARG A 155 -6.19 4.85 -7.49
N ALA A 156 -6.11 6.08 -7.00
CA ALA A 156 -6.84 7.24 -7.48
C ALA A 156 -5.87 8.43 -7.66
N TYR A 157 -6.34 9.45 -8.37
CA TYR A 157 -5.61 10.67 -8.62
C TYR A 157 -6.49 11.86 -8.24
N LEU A 158 -5.94 12.79 -7.46
CA LEU A 158 -6.56 14.06 -7.15
C LEU A 158 -5.77 15.20 -7.78
N VAL A 159 -6.48 16.12 -8.41
CA VAL A 159 -5.93 17.32 -9.06
C VAL A 159 -6.65 18.58 -8.58
N LEU A 160 -6.24 19.76 -9.06
CA LEU A 160 -6.81 21.04 -8.64
C LEU A 160 -8.35 21.11 -8.77
N THR A 161 -8.94 20.51 -9.80
CA THR A 161 -10.41 20.51 -9.98
C THR A 161 -11.16 19.66 -8.95
N ASP A 162 -10.46 18.75 -8.27
CA ASP A 162 -11.03 17.93 -7.20
C ASP A 162 -11.06 18.67 -5.86
N ALA A 163 -10.34 19.79 -5.73
CA ALA A 163 -10.35 20.59 -4.51
C ALA A 163 -11.76 21.10 -4.17
N GLY A 164 -12.04 21.20 -2.87
CA GLY A 164 -13.31 21.67 -2.33
C GLY A 164 -13.40 21.37 -0.84
N ASP A 165 -14.40 21.96 -0.19
CA ASP A 165 -14.58 21.83 1.27
C ASP A 165 -15.36 20.58 1.68
N GLU A 166 -16.02 19.93 0.71
CA GLU A 166 -16.87 18.76 0.92
C GLU A 166 -16.15 17.45 0.59
N CYS A 167 -16.53 16.37 1.28
CA CYS A 167 -16.08 15.03 0.94
C CYS A 167 -16.65 14.60 -0.43
N LYS A 168 -15.78 14.04 -1.29
CA LYS A 168 -16.14 13.60 -2.65
C LYS A 168 -15.83 12.12 -2.82
N ILE A 169 -16.64 11.46 -3.64
CA ILE A 169 -16.42 10.07 -4.05
C ILE A 169 -15.51 10.06 -5.28
N HIS A 170 -14.43 9.30 -5.21
CA HIS A 170 -13.50 9.11 -6.32
C HIS A 170 -13.40 7.63 -6.70
N ASP A 171 -13.43 7.36 -8.00
CA ASP A 171 -13.28 6.00 -8.50
C ASP A 171 -11.84 5.51 -8.34
N LEU A 172 -11.69 4.34 -7.73
CA LEU A 172 -10.42 3.65 -7.64
C LEU A 172 -10.17 2.81 -8.90
N ARG A 173 -9.00 2.99 -9.51
CA ARG A 173 -8.50 2.11 -10.57
C ARG A 173 -7.84 0.89 -9.95
N LEU A 174 -8.47 -0.26 -10.07
CA LEU A 174 -7.96 -1.54 -9.57
C LEU A 174 -6.65 -1.93 -10.25
N SER A 175 -5.74 -2.47 -9.45
CA SER A 175 -4.52 -3.11 -9.93
C SER A 175 -4.83 -4.53 -10.43
N ALA A 176 -3.84 -5.19 -11.07
CA ALA A 176 -3.96 -6.60 -11.44
C ALA A 176 -4.20 -7.54 -10.24
N PHE A 177 -3.83 -7.11 -9.02
CA PHE A 177 -4.03 -7.85 -7.78
C PHE A 177 -5.32 -7.47 -7.04
N GLY A 178 -6.07 -6.47 -7.52
CA GLY A 178 -7.34 -6.01 -6.97
C GLY A 178 -8.59 -6.65 -7.60
N LYS A 179 -8.43 -7.71 -8.41
CA LYS A 179 -9.52 -8.46 -9.04
C LYS A 179 -9.81 -9.77 -8.32
#